data_AF-A0A922Y819-F1
#
_entry.id   AF-A0A922Y819-F1
#
_cell.length_a   1.000
_cell.length_b   1.000
_cell.length_c   1.000
_cell.angle_alpha   90.00
_cell.angle_beta   90.00
_cell.angle_gamma   90.00
#
_symmetry.space_group_name_H-M   'P 1'
#
loop_
_entity.id
_entity.type
_entity.pdbx_description
1 polymer ?
#
loop_
_entity_poly.entity_id
_entity_poly.type
_entity_poly.pdbx_seq_one_letter_code
_entity_poly.pdbx_strand_id
1 'polypeptide(L)'
;MSLRFPRSFVAALIAAAGLLAAHAVSAQTAPAPRLEAQRLANAQFETFRTRCGKGYVVAADVTPPPRGGFTATLGTPAPGASSGHTLYVAYADVRLDGREITTDIDRRNGIAWRGTLAYSAAALRQISVGHDGTRGAWSPWQPAGPIYTVTLELKNGSWSSRGQEMSLLGALGRYAKLRRPACAEIPAG
;
A
#
# COMPACT_ATOMS: atom_id res chain seq x y z
N MET A 1 -7.21 -88.07 38.05
CA MET A 1 -6.04 -88.28 37.17
C MET A 1 -6.20 -87.36 35.96
N SER A 2 -5.15 -86.58 35.66
CA SER A 2 -4.90 -85.82 34.41
C SER A 2 -5.59 -84.46 34.15
N LEU A 3 -4.71 -83.45 34.18
CA LEU A 3 -4.78 -82.06 33.69
C LEU A 3 -5.36 -81.89 32.27
N ARG A 4 -5.89 -80.68 31.99
CA ARG A 4 -5.37 -79.79 30.92
C ARG A 4 -6.08 -78.42 30.91
N PHE A 5 -5.28 -77.36 31.09
CA PHE A 5 -5.56 -76.02 30.57
C PHE A 5 -5.46 -76.02 29.04
N PRO A 6 -6.15 -75.08 28.38
CA PRO A 6 -5.47 -74.29 27.35
C PRO A 6 -5.60 -72.79 27.61
N ARG A 7 -4.48 -72.12 27.32
CA ARG A 7 -4.29 -70.68 27.27
C ARG A 7 -4.80 -70.13 25.94
N SER A 8 -5.21 -68.86 26.00
CA SER A 8 -5.25 -67.87 24.91
C SER A 8 -6.38 -68.01 23.89
N PHE A 9 -7.24 -66.99 23.77
CA PHE A 9 -7.14 -66.03 22.66
C PHE A 9 -7.95 -64.76 22.95
N VAL A 10 -7.30 -63.66 22.59
CA VAL A 10 -7.68 -62.25 22.65
C VAL A 10 -8.93 -61.93 21.81
N ALA A 11 -9.83 -61.09 22.32
CA ALA A 11 -10.50 -60.03 21.55
C ALA A 11 -11.38 -59.18 22.48
N ALA A 12 -10.81 -58.10 23.02
CA ALA A 12 -11.57 -57.06 23.69
C ALA A 12 -12.36 -56.26 22.63
N LEU A 13 -13.66 -56.51 22.57
CA LEU A 13 -14.65 -55.66 21.92
C LEU A 13 -14.79 -54.35 22.71
N ILE A 14 -14.01 -53.34 22.36
CA ILE A 14 -14.31 -51.94 22.65
C ILE A 14 -14.33 -51.21 21.32
N ALA A 15 -15.39 -51.43 20.54
CA ALA A 15 -15.71 -50.66 19.35
C ALA A 15 -17.05 -49.95 19.59
N ALA A 16 -17.08 -49.07 20.57
CA ALA A 16 -18.13 -48.08 20.74
C ALA A 16 -17.53 -46.86 21.45
N ALA A 17 -17.79 -45.67 20.92
CA ALA A 17 -17.44 -44.36 21.47
C ALA A 17 -15.99 -43.86 21.25
N GLY A 18 -15.62 -43.70 19.99
CA GLY A 18 -14.70 -42.63 19.56
C GLY A 18 -15.34 -41.92 18.37
N LEU A 19 -16.48 -41.23 18.55
CA LEU A 19 -16.48 -39.77 18.70
C LEU A 19 -15.40 -39.19 17.77
N LEU A 20 -15.64 -39.00 16.46
CA LEU A 20 -16.31 -37.81 15.94
C LEU A 20 -16.01 -36.53 16.75
N ALA A 21 -14.78 -36.40 17.25
CA ALA A 21 -14.24 -35.13 17.71
C ALA A 21 -13.86 -34.32 16.47
N ALA A 22 -14.88 -33.62 15.98
CA ALA A 22 -14.81 -32.34 15.30
C ALA A 22 -13.42 -31.90 14.86
N HIS A 23 -13.17 -32.00 13.55
CA HIS A 23 -12.33 -31.02 12.88
C HIS A 23 -13.08 -29.68 12.96
N ALA A 24 -13.04 -29.05 14.13
CA ALA A 24 -13.21 -27.62 14.25
C ALA A 24 -11.97 -27.02 13.58
N VAL A 25 -11.96 -27.03 12.24
CA VAL A 25 -11.24 -26.03 11.48
C VAL A 25 -11.75 -24.74 12.08
N SER A 26 -10.90 -24.08 12.85
CA SER A 26 -11.12 -22.72 13.30
C SER A 26 -11.53 -21.96 12.05
N ALA A 27 -12.83 -21.69 11.90
CA ALA A 27 -13.31 -20.71 10.97
C ALA A 27 -12.72 -19.40 11.50
N GLN A 28 -11.48 -19.13 11.11
CA GLN A 28 -10.89 -17.81 11.17
C GLN A 28 -11.85 -16.99 10.35
N THR A 29 -12.79 -16.33 11.03
CA THR A 29 -13.72 -15.38 10.44
C THR A 29 -12.82 -14.43 9.68
N ALA A 30 -12.81 -14.56 8.36
CA ALA A 30 -12.00 -13.71 7.52
C ALA A 30 -12.34 -12.25 7.90
N PRO A 31 -11.34 -11.38 8.08
CA PRO A 31 -11.61 -10.00 8.47
C PRO A 31 -12.64 -9.42 7.51
N ALA A 32 -13.57 -8.62 8.05
CA ALA A 32 -14.63 -8.00 7.26
C ALA A 32 -14.00 -7.35 6.01
N PRO A 33 -14.54 -7.57 4.79
CA PRO A 33 -13.87 -7.13 3.55
C PRO A 33 -13.45 -5.66 3.54
N ARG A 34 -14.18 -4.80 4.24
CA ARG A 34 -13.83 -3.39 4.45
C ARG A 34 -12.52 -3.19 5.21
N LEU A 35 -12.30 -3.93 6.31
CA LEU A 35 -11.07 -3.84 7.10
C LEU A 35 -9.86 -4.31 6.30
N GLU A 36 -10.03 -5.40 5.56
CA GLU A 36 -9.00 -5.94 4.68
C GLU A 36 -8.69 -4.99 3.52
N ALA A 37 -9.73 -4.37 2.91
CA ALA A 37 -9.54 -3.34 1.89
C ALA A 37 -8.74 -2.15 2.44
N GLN A 38 -9.02 -1.69 3.65
CA GLN A 38 -8.25 -0.62 4.28
C GLN A 38 -6.79 -1.03 4.53
N ARG A 39 -6.54 -2.26 4.98
CA ARG A 39 -5.19 -2.79 5.16
C ARG A 39 -4.40 -2.81 3.84
N LEU A 40 -5.02 -3.31 2.76
CA LEU A 40 -4.42 -3.34 1.43
C LEU A 40 -4.17 -1.94 0.88
N ALA A 41 -5.13 -1.03 1.06
CA ALA A 41 -4.97 0.37 0.68
C ALA A 41 -3.79 1.03 1.40
N ASN A 42 -3.64 0.81 2.70
CA ASN A 42 -2.52 1.35 3.48
C ASN A 42 -1.19 0.81 2.96
N ALA A 43 -1.10 -0.49 2.73
CA ALA A 43 0.11 -1.12 2.20
C ALA A 43 0.51 -0.54 0.82
N GLN A 44 -0.45 -0.28 -0.06
CA GLN A 44 -0.18 0.35 -1.35
C GLN A 44 0.23 1.81 -1.23
N PHE A 45 -0.47 2.60 -0.41
CA PHE A 45 -0.11 3.99 -0.15
C PHE A 45 1.33 4.12 0.39
N GLU A 46 1.70 3.24 1.32
CA GLU A 46 3.01 3.20 1.96
C GLU A 46 4.09 2.51 1.10
N THR A 47 3.76 1.99 -0.08
CA THR A 47 4.76 1.40 -0.99
C THR A 47 5.78 2.45 -1.43
N PHE A 48 5.37 3.69 -1.64
CA PHE A 48 6.24 4.81 -2.04
C PHE A 48 6.35 5.91 -0.99
N ARG A 49 5.65 5.77 0.14
CA ARG A 49 5.58 6.80 1.17
C ARG A 49 6.10 6.29 2.49
N THR A 50 6.92 7.10 3.15
CA THR A 50 7.36 6.85 4.51
C THR A 50 6.72 7.87 5.43
N ARG A 51 6.29 7.41 6.60
CA ARG A 51 5.86 8.30 7.68
C ARG A 51 7.09 8.79 8.45
N CYS A 52 7.34 10.09 8.42
CA CYS A 52 8.44 10.73 9.15
C CYS A 52 7.88 11.82 10.05
N GLY A 53 8.01 11.63 11.37
CA GLY A 53 7.34 12.48 12.34
C GLY A 53 5.82 12.46 12.17
N LYS A 54 5.23 13.64 11.99
CA LYS A 54 3.76 13.81 11.86
C LYS A 54 3.24 13.70 10.43
N GLY A 55 4.11 13.61 9.42
CA GLY A 55 3.72 13.63 8.01
C GLY A 55 4.14 12.37 7.24
N TYR A 56 3.65 12.27 6.00
CA TYR A 56 4.11 11.30 5.01
C TYR A 56 5.00 12.00 3.98
N VAL A 57 6.02 11.31 3.51
CA VAL A 57 6.93 11.83 2.48
C VAL A 57 7.10 10.79 1.37
N VAL A 58 7.05 11.25 0.13
CA VAL A 58 7.42 10.49 -1.08
C VAL A 58 8.60 11.17 -1.76
N ALA A 59 9.46 10.38 -2.38
CA ALA A 59 10.53 10.86 -3.24
C ALA A 59 10.23 10.47 -4.69
N ALA A 60 10.52 11.40 -5.61
CA ALA A 60 10.47 11.18 -7.04
C ALA A 60 11.84 11.52 -7.63
N ASP A 61 12.54 10.51 -8.16
CA ASP A 61 13.80 10.74 -8.85
C ASP A 61 13.48 11.17 -10.29
N VAL A 62 13.76 12.44 -10.59
CA VAL A 62 13.43 13.10 -11.85
C VAL A 62 14.65 13.06 -12.76
N THR A 63 14.49 12.44 -13.92
CA THR A 63 15.46 12.45 -15.01
C THR A 63 14.92 13.33 -16.14
N PRO A 64 15.51 14.52 -16.36
CA PRO A 64 15.05 15.42 -17.41
C PRO A 64 15.26 14.80 -18.80
N PRO A 65 14.39 15.10 -19.78
CA PRO A 65 14.62 14.68 -21.16
C PRO A 65 15.92 15.28 -21.74
N PRO A 66 16.58 14.60 -22.68
CA PRO A 66 17.80 15.11 -23.33
C PRO A 66 17.62 16.45 -24.06
N ARG A 67 16.39 16.79 -24.45
CA ARG A 67 16.01 18.08 -25.05
C ARG A 67 14.59 18.46 -24.62
N GLY A 68 14.43 19.71 -24.16
CA GLY A 68 13.14 20.38 -23.96
C GLY A 68 12.48 20.24 -22.58
N GLY A 69 12.12 21.39 -21.98
CA GLY A 69 10.87 21.55 -21.24
C GLY A 69 10.74 20.91 -19.85
N PHE A 70 11.64 21.19 -18.93
CA PHE A 70 11.27 21.25 -17.50
C PHE A 70 11.51 22.67 -17.02
N THR A 71 10.50 23.30 -16.41
CA THR A 71 10.72 24.55 -15.67
C THR A 71 11.59 24.18 -14.46
N ALA A 72 12.85 24.61 -14.46
CA ALA A 72 13.78 24.31 -13.39
C ALA A 72 13.20 24.79 -12.06
N THR A 73 12.87 23.88 -11.15
CA THR A 73 12.36 24.25 -9.84
C THR A 73 13.45 24.77 -8.91
N LEU A 74 14.70 24.95 -9.38
CA LEU A 74 15.82 25.50 -8.61
C LEU A 74 16.87 26.14 -9.51
N GLY A 75 17.08 27.45 -9.34
CA GLY A 75 18.29 28.18 -9.77
C GLY A 75 18.64 28.08 -11.26
N THR A 76 19.63 28.84 -11.69
CA THR A 76 20.14 28.73 -13.07
C THR A 76 21.05 27.48 -13.13
N PRO A 77 20.69 26.42 -13.88
CA PRO A 77 21.56 25.27 -14.04
C PRO A 77 22.84 25.68 -14.79
N ALA A 78 23.97 25.10 -14.41
CA ALA A 78 25.22 25.27 -15.13
C ALA A 78 25.06 24.82 -16.60
N PRO A 79 25.63 25.53 -17.58
CA PRO A 79 25.49 25.14 -18.99
C PRO A 79 26.07 23.74 -19.25
N GLY A 80 25.27 22.86 -19.86
CA GLY A 80 25.77 21.61 -20.47
C GLY A 80 25.34 20.28 -19.84
N ALA A 81 24.67 20.27 -18.69
CA ALA A 81 24.11 19.02 -18.13
C ALA A 81 22.80 19.29 -17.41
N SER A 82 21.68 18.78 -17.95
CA SER A 82 20.47 18.61 -17.15
C SER A 82 20.70 17.41 -16.23
N SER A 83 21.41 17.63 -15.11
CA SER A 83 21.53 16.61 -14.08
C SER A 83 20.15 16.36 -13.48
N GLY A 84 19.80 15.08 -13.30
CA GLY A 84 18.58 14.71 -12.58
C GLY A 84 18.56 15.28 -11.16
N HIS A 85 17.40 15.20 -10.53
CA HIS A 85 17.22 15.60 -9.14
C HIS A 85 16.19 14.71 -8.46
N THR A 86 16.27 14.61 -7.14
CA THR A 86 15.18 14.04 -6.34
C THR A 86 14.26 15.16 -5.88
N LEU A 87 12.97 15.02 -6.18
CA LEU A 87 11.91 15.82 -5.60
C LEU A 87 11.35 15.09 -4.38
N TYR A 88 11.41 15.73 -3.21
CA TYR A 88 10.73 15.27 -2.01
C TYR A 88 9.42 16.03 -1.87
N VAL A 89 8.31 15.31 -1.67
CA VAL A 89 7.00 15.88 -1.39
C VAL A 89 6.54 15.41 -0.02
N ALA A 90 6.33 16.36 0.89
CA ALA A 90 5.85 16.11 2.24
C ALA A 90 4.36 16.46 2.35
N TYR A 91 3.61 15.60 3.03
CA TYR A 91 2.18 15.71 3.26
C TYR A 91 1.89 15.81 4.76
N ALA A 92 1.08 16.78 5.15
CA ALA A 92 0.59 16.96 6.52
C ALA A 92 -0.87 16.52 6.65
N ASP A 93 -1.20 15.98 7.82
CA ASP A 93 -2.56 15.61 8.24
C ASP A 93 -3.30 14.74 7.21
N VAL A 94 -2.64 13.66 6.78
CA VAL A 94 -3.22 12.71 5.82
C VAL A 94 -4.40 11.97 6.45
N ARG A 95 -5.53 11.99 5.75
CA ARG A 95 -6.77 11.31 6.10
C ARG A 95 -7.12 10.29 5.01
N LEU A 96 -7.81 9.24 5.42
CA LEU A 96 -8.30 8.20 4.54
C LEU A 96 -9.83 8.18 4.59
N ASP A 97 -10.45 8.43 3.45
CA ASP A 97 -11.88 8.30 3.25
C ASP A 97 -12.15 7.10 2.33
N GLY A 98 -13.24 6.35 2.58
CA GLY A 98 -13.49 5.12 1.85
C GLY A 98 -14.97 4.82 1.68
N ARG A 99 -15.37 4.58 0.43
CA ARG A 99 -16.75 4.24 0.06
C ARG A 99 -16.79 2.86 -0.58
N GLU A 100 -17.63 2.00 -0.03
CA GLU A 100 -18.04 0.76 -0.68
C GLU A 100 -19.13 1.07 -1.71
N ILE A 101 -19.02 0.45 -2.89
CA ILE A 101 -19.93 0.62 -4.02
C ILE A 101 -20.44 -0.73 -4.57
N THR A 102 -20.27 -1.81 -3.81
CA THR A 102 -20.72 -3.16 -4.19
C THR A 102 -22.23 -3.19 -4.44
N THR A 103 -22.65 -3.62 -5.63
CA THR A 103 -24.06 -3.79 -6.00
C THR A 103 -24.52 -5.24 -5.86
N ASP A 104 -25.82 -5.49 -5.93
CA ASP A 104 -26.35 -6.87 -5.97
C ASP A 104 -25.98 -7.61 -7.26
N ILE A 105 -25.81 -6.89 -8.37
CA ILE A 105 -25.31 -7.44 -9.63
C ILE A 105 -23.86 -7.89 -9.46
N ASP A 106 -23.02 -7.10 -8.78
CA ASP A 106 -21.63 -7.47 -8.48
C ASP A 106 -21.55 -8.77 -7.69
N ARG A 107 -22.40 -8.92 -6.65
CA ARG A 107 -22.44 -10.14 -5.83
C ARG A 107 -22.81 -11.38 -6.65
N ARG A 108 -23.78 -11.27 -7.56
CA ARG A 108 -24.15 -12.37 -8.48
C ARG A 108 -23.03 -12.73 -9.44
N ASN A 109 -22.10 -11.81 -9.70
CA ASN A 109 -20.91 -12.01 -10.53
C ASN A 109 -19.64 -12.36 -9.72
N GLY A 110 -19.81 -12.76 -8.46
CA GLY A 110 -18.72 -13.24 -7.61
C GLY A 110 -17.87 -12.13 -6.97
N ILE A 111 -18.30 -10.88 -7.02
CA ILE A 111 -17.63 -9.77 -6.34
C ILE A 111 -18.23 -9.63 -4.93
N ALA A 112 -17.45 -10.02 -3.93
CA ALA A 112 -17.84 -9.92 -2.53
C ALA A 112 -17.72 -8.49 -1.99
N TRP A 113 -16.81 -7.70 -2.57
CA TRP A 113 -16.59 -6.31 -2.17
C TRP A 113 -15.97 -5.50 -3.30
N ARG A 114 -16.44 -4.27 -3.50
CA ARG A 114 -15.81 -3.27 -4.37
C ARG A 114 -15.92 -1.90 -3.74
N GLY A 115 -14.84 -1.14 -3.76
CA GLY A 115 -14.81 0.20 -3.18
C GLY A 115 -13.61 1.02 -3.61
N THR A 116 -13.72 2.33 -3.37
CA THR A 116 -12.65 3.29 -3.59
C THR A 116 -12.26 3.92 -2.27
N LEU A 117 -10.96 3.94 -1.99
CA LEU A 117 -10.37 4.64 -0.86
C LEU A 117 -9.51 5.79 -1.37
N ALA A 118 -9.68 6.96 -0.78
CA ALA A 118 -8.99 8.19 -1.14
C ALA A 118 -8.19 8.72 0.05
N TYR A 119 -6.91 8.96 -0.17
CA TYR A 119 -6.04 9.65 0.76
C TYR A 119 -6.02 11.12 0.40
N SER A 120 -6.31 11.97 1.39
CA SER A 120 -6.24 13.41 1.25
C SER A 120 -5.31 14.00 2.29
N ALA A 121 -4.49 14.98 1.92
CA ALA A 121 -3.67 15.75 2.84
C ALA A 121 -4.30 17.14 3.05
N ALA A 122 -4.17 17.69 4.26
CA ALA A 122 -4.58 19.08 4.49
C ALA A 122 -3.62 20.06 3.80
N ALA A 123 -2.32 19.77 3.85
CA ALA A 123 -1.28 20.59 3.24
C ALA A 123 -0.13 19.74 2.67
N LEU A 124 0.57 20.33 1.71
CA LEU A 124 1.80 19.78 1.15
C LEU A 124 2.90 20.85 1.01
N ARG A 125 4.14 20.38 0.91
CA ARG A 125 5.29 21.19 0.48
C ARG A 125 6.32 20.31 -0.23
N GLN A 126 7.26 20.93 -0.92
CA GLN A 126 8.26 20.22 -1.70
C GLN A 126 9.66 20.84 -1.63
N ILE A 127 10.68 20.03 -1.90
CA ILE A 127 12.07 20.45 -2.07
C ILE A 127 12.73 19.59 -3.16
N SER A 128 13.55 20.21 -4.01
CA SER A 128 14.39 19.49 -4.97
C SER A 128 15.83 19.38 -4.46
N VAL A 129 16.47 18.25 -4.73
CA VAL A 129 17.87 17.98 -4.40
C VAL A 129 18.56 17.43 -5.64
N GLY A 130 19.56 18.15 -6.15
CA GLY A 130 20.37 17.71 -7.29
C GLY A 130 21.22 16.50 -6.96
N HIS A 131 21.58 15.71 -7.97
CA HIS A 131 22.50 14.57 -7.79
C HIS A 131 23.90 14.96 -7.29
N ASP A 132 24.30 16.21 -7.52
CA ASP A 132 25.52 16.83 -6.97
C ASP A 132 25.39 17.19 -5.48
N GLY A 133 24.23 16.96 -4.87
CA GLY A 133 23.93 17.30 -3.48
C GLY A 133 23.45 18.73 -3.29
N THR A 134 23.35 19.54 -4.36
CA THR A 134 22.81 20.90 -4.28
C THR A 134 21.35 20.86 -3.85
N ARG A 135 20.99 21.60 -2.80
CA ARG A 135 19.64 21.59 -2.22
C ARG A 135 18.93 22.89 -2.48
N GLY A 136 17.65 22.78 -2.82
CA GLY A 136 16.73 23.91 -2.80
C GLY A 136 16.31 24.32 -1.40
N ALA A 137 15.36 25.26 -1.35
CA ALA A 137 14.57 25.51 -0.16
C ALA A 137 13.28 24.67 -0.20
N TRP A 138 12.78 24.31 0.98
CA TRP A 138 11.40 23.84 1.08
C TRP A 138 10.46 24.94 0.61
N SER A 139 9.48 24.58 -0.22
CA SER A 139 8.36 25.47 -0.50
C SER A 139 7.59 25.74 0.80
N PRO A 140 6.88 26.89 0.90
CA PRO A 140 5.87 27.07 1.93
C PRO A 140 4.85 25.92 1.91
N TRP A 141 4.22 25.66 3.05
CA TRP A 141 3.05 24.78 3.11
C TRP A 141 1.90 25.40 2.32
N GLN A 142 1.29 24.59 1.46
CA GLN A 142 0.16 24.99 0.64
C GLN A 142 -1.00 24.02 0.84
N PRO A 143 -2.26 24.47 0.74
CA PRO A 143 -3.41 23.57 0.74
C PRO A 143 -3.23 22.46 -0.30
N ALA A 144 -3.57 21.24 0.09
CA ALA A 144 -3.50 20.08 -0.79
C ALA A 144 -4.92 19.60 -1.14
N GLY A 145 -5.23 18.34 -0.88
CA GLY A 145 -6.43 17.66 -1.33
C GLY A 145 -6.14 16.17 -1.55
N PRO A 146 -6.82 15.51 -2.49
CA PRO A 146 -6.54 14.12 -2.82
C PRO A 146 -5.10 13.92 -3.30
N ILE A 147 -4.36 13.04 -2.62
CA ILE A 147 -2.95 12.73 -2.90
C ILE A 147 -2.75 11.34 -3.51
N TYR A 148 -3.68 10.41 -3.24
CA TYR A 148 -3.66 9.05 -3.75
C TYR A 148 -5.07 8.46 -3.67
N THR A 149 -5.48 7.70 -4.67
CA THR A 149 -6.73 6.94 -4.64
C THR A 149 -6.46 5.51 -5.04
N VAL A 150 -7.18 4.58 -4.44
CA VAL A 150 -7.11 3.16 -4.79
C VAL A 150 -8.50 2.60 -4.89
N THR A 151 -8.79 1.96 -6.02
CA THR A 151 -9.97 1.11 -6.18
C THR A 151 -9.58 -0.32 -5.91
N LEU A 152 -10.31 -0.99 -5.02
CA LEU A 152 -10.10 -2.37 -4.62
C LEU A 152 -11.33 -3.19 -4.95
N GLU A 153 -11.11 -4.44 -5.36
CA GLU A 153 -12.18 -5.40 -5.66
C GLU A 153 -11.78 -6.79 -5.16
N LEU A 154 -12.66 -7.41 -4.38
CA LEU A 154 -12.56 -8.80 -3.95
C LEU A 154 -13.50 -9.64 -4.82
N LYS A 155 -12.94 -10.38 -5.77
CA LYS A 155 -13.70 -11.24 -6.69
C LYS A 155 -13.25 -12.68 -6.57
N ASN A 156 -14.20 -13.59 -6.33
CA ASN A 156 -13.95 -15.03 -6.18
C ASN A 156 -12.82 -15.35 -5.19
N GLY A 157 -12.75 -14.60 -4.08
CA GLY A 157 -11.72 -14.76 -3.04
C GLY A 157 -10.38 -14.07 -3.32
N SER A 158 -10.20 -13.45 -4.49
CA SER A 158 -8.96 -12.77 -4.87
C SER A 158 -9.12 -11.26 -4.90
N TRP A 159 -8.16 -10.55 -4.30
CA TRP A 159 -8.10 -9.09 -4.33
C TRP A 159 -7.42 -8.58 -5.60
N SER A 160 -8.00 -7.55 -6.19
CA SER A 160 -7.38 -6.74 -7.24
C SER A 160 -7.41 -5.27 -6.86
N SER A 161 -6.50 -4.49 -7.45
CA SER A 161 -6.32 -3.09 -7.09
C SER A 161 -5.98 -2.24 -8.31
N ARG A 162 -6.40 -0.98 -8.29
CA ARG A 162 -5.99 0.05 -9.24
C ARG A 162 -5.73 1.34 -8.47
N GLY A 163 -4.46 1.69 -8.32
CA GLY A 163 -4.02 2.93 -7.70
C GLY A 163 -3.93 4.07 -8.72
N GLN A 164 -4.19 5.28 -8.26
CA GLN A 164 -4.00 6.52 -9.01
C GLN A 164 -3.36 7.57 -8.11
N GLU A 165 -2.23 8.10 -8.55
CA GLU A 165 -1.46 9.16 -7.90
C GLU A 165 -2.04 10.54 -8.20
N MET A 166 -1.69 11.52 -7.37
CA MET A 166 -2.08 12.93 -7.62
C MET A 166 -1.47 13.49 -8.90
N SER A 167 -2.14 14.49 -9.48
CA SER A 167 -1.76 15.09 -10.77
C SER A 167 -0.32 15.59 -10.82
N LEU A 168 0.22 16.13 -9.72
CA LEU A 168 1.63 16.56 -9.67
C LEU A 168 2.59 15.41 -9.98
N LEU A 169 2.45 14.29 -9.27
CA LEU A 169 3.31 13.11 -9.47
C LEU A 169 2.98 12.40 -10.79
N GLY A 170 1.71 12.36 -11.17
CA GLY A 170 1.28 11.81 -12.46
C GLY A 170 1.81 12.59 -13.67
N ALA A 171 1.91 13.93 -13.56
CA ALA A 171 2.40 14.80 -14.63
C ALA A 171 3.90 14.62 -14.92
N LEU A 172 4.68 14.15 -13.94
CA LEU A 172 6.08 13.79 -14.17
C LEU A 172 6.20 12.61 -15.15
N GLY A 173 5.18 11.74 -15.20
CA GLY A 173 5.07 10.65 -16.16
C GLY A 173 6.33 9.79 -16.23
N ARG A 174 6.84 9.56 -17.45
CA ARG A 174 8.04 8.75 -17.68
C ARG A 174 9.35 9.38 -17.20
N TYR A 175 9.33 10.65 -16.81
CA TYR A 175 10.53 11.40 -16.40
C TYR A 175 10.77 11.35 -14.90
N ALA A 176 9.89 10.70 -14.13
CA ALA A 176 10.15 10.46 -12.72
C ALA A 176 9.84 9.03 -12.32
N LYS A 177 10.62 8.53 -11.37
CA LYS A 177 10.36 7.27 -10.70
C LYS A 177 10.06 7.54 -9.24
N LEU A 178 8.86 7.17 -8.79
CA LEU A 178 8.50 7.22 -7.37
C LEU A 178 9.29 6.16 -6.61
N ARG A 179 9.77 6.53 -5.43
CA ARG A 179 10.38 5.61 -4.49
C ARG A 179 10.04 6.02 -3.06
N ARG A 180 10.13 5.03 -2.17
CA ARG A 180 10.00 5.24 -0.74
C ARG A 180 11.29 5.84 -0.17
N PRO A 181 11.26 7.05 0.41
CA PRO A 181 12.43 7.61 1.07
C PRO A 181 12.66 6.99 2.45
N ALA A 182 13.91 6.92 2.91
CA ALA A 182 14.20 6.77 4.33
C ALA A 182 13.94 8.09 5.08
N CYS A 183 13.68 8.07 6.39
CA CYS A 183 13.53 9.36 7.11
C CYS A 183 14.84 10.15 7.21
N ALA A 184 15.99 9.47 7.19
CA ALA A 184 17.31 10.09 7.29
C ALA A 184 17.77 10.82 6.00
N GLU A 185 17.19 10.49 4.84
CA GLU A 185 17.52 11.18 3.57
C GLU A 185 16.73 12.49 3.36
N ILE A 186 15.65 12.69 4.13
CA ILE A 186 14.76 13.83 3.94
C ILE A 186 15.47 15.10 4.43
N PRO A 187 15.62 16.14 3.58
CA PRO A 187 16.21 17.39 4.00
C PRO A 187 15.46 18.00 5.19
N ALA A 188 16.21 18.41 6.22
CA ALA A 188 15.63 19.11 7.37
C ALA A 188 14.96 20.43 6.94
N GLY A 189 13.88 20.80 7.62
CA GLY A 189 13.14 22.04 7.43
C GLY A 189 11.69 21.94 7.83
#